data_AF-A0A0V8CZF7-F1
#
_entry.id   AF-A0A0V8CZF7-F1
#
_cell.length_a   1.000
_cell.length_b   1.000
_cell.length_c   1.000
_cell.angle_alpha   90.00
_cell.angle_beta   90.00
_cell.angle_gamma   90.00
#
_symmetry.space_group_name_H-M   'P 1'
#
loop_
_entity.id
_entity.type
_entity.pdbx_description
1 polymer ?
#
loop_
_entity_poly.entity_id
_entity_poly.type
_entity_poly.pdbx_seq_one_letter_code
_entity_poly.pdbx_strand_id
1 'polypeptide(L)' 'MKKFRLYSAAISIPKGIATVKNTVQADSYADVIEYIESNAGWYTADNGAFKVAYIEEVVE' A
#
# COMPACT_ATOMS: atom_id res chain seq x y z
N MET A 1 6.34 2.94 -16.57
CA MET A 1 5.70 2.70 -15.26
C MET A 1 6.50 1.70 -14.45
N LYS A 2 6.96 2.14 -13.28
CA LYS A 2 7.62 1.33 -12.27
C LYS A 2 6.59 0.55 -11.47
N LYS A 3 7.03 -0.48 -10.76
CA LYS A 3 6.18 -1.33 -9.92
C LYS A 3 6.49 -1.04 -8.45
N PHE A 4 5.45 -0.81 -7.65
CA PHE A 4 5.59 -0.56 -6.22
C PHE A 4 4.78 -1.57 -5.42
N ARG A 5 5.32 -2.02 -4.29
CA ARG A 5 4.59 -2.78 -3.27
C ARG A 5 4.23 -1.85 -2.11
N LEU A 6 2.96 -1.87 -1.76
CA LEU A 6 2.40 -1.16 -0.62
C LEU A 6 2.16 -2.17 0.50
N TYR A 7 2.60 -1.84 1.71
CA TYR A 7 2.43 -2.69 2.89
C TYR A 7 1.63 -1.95 3.95
N SER A 8 0.72 -2.67 4.62
CA SER A 8 0.10 -2.20 5.85
C SER A 8 1.02 -2.37 7.04
N ALA A 9 0.72 -1.65 8.12
CA ALA A 9 1.23 -2.03 9.44
C ALA A 9 0.71 -3.43 9.83
N ALA A 10 1.40 -4.09 10.76
CA ALA A 10 0.90 -5.28 11.41
C ALA A 10 -0.26 -4.91 12.36
N ILE A 11 -1.42 -5.55 12.18
CA ILE A 11 -2.62 -5.29 12.98
C ILE A 11 -2.98 -6.57 13.73
N SER A 12 -3.17 -6.46 15.04
CA SER A 12 -3.72 -7.57 15.83
C SER A 12 -5.22 -7.69 15.55
N ILE A 13 -5.64 -8.88 15.15
CA ILE A 13 -7.03 -9.27 14.91
C ILE A 13 -7.34 -10.52 15.76
N PRO A 14 -8.62 -10.88 15.98
CA PRO A 14 -8.97 -12.05 16.79
C PRO A 14 -8.34 -13.39 16.34
N LYS A 15 -7.94 -13.49 15.06
CA LYS A 15 -7.30 -14.68 14.48
C LYS A 15 -5.76 -14.63 14.49
N GLY A 16 -5.14 -13.60 15.07
CA GLY A 16 -3.68 -13.43 15.09
C GLY A 16 -3.23 -12.06 14.58
N ILE A 17 -2.07 -11.99 13.92
CA ILE A 17 -1.57 -10.75 13.31
C ILE A 17 -1.89 -10.79 11.82
N ALA A 18 -2.47 -9.70 11.32
CA ALA A 18 -2.71 -9.47 9.90
C ALA A 18 -1.75 -8.42 9.35
N THR A 19 -1.21 -8.69 8.17
CA THR A 19 -0.54 -7.72 7.31
C THR A 19 -1.14 -7.84 5.91
N VAL A 20 -1.29 -6.71 5.23
CA VAL A 20 -1.78 -6.65 3.85
C VAL A 20 -0.67 -6.09 2.97
N LYS A 21 -0.53 -6.65 1.79
CA LYS A 21 0.32 -6.08 0.74
C LYS A 21 -0.43 -6.01 -0.57
N ASN A 22 -0.16 -4.98 -1.36
CA ASN A 22 -0.67 -4.88 -2.72
C ASN A 22 0.40 -4.32 -3.67
N THR A 23 0.25 -4.59 -4.96
CA THR A 23 1.17 -4.11 -6.01
C THR A 23 0.46 -3.08 -6.87
N VAL A 24 1.10 -1.94 -7.07
CA VAL A 24 0.61 -0.86 -7.93
C VAL A 24 1.66 -0.50 -8.97
N GLN A 25 1.25 0.18 -10.03
CA GLN A 25 2.16 0.75 -11.01
C GLN A 25 2.00 2.27 -11.04
N ALA A 26 3.13 2.96 -11.07
CA ALA A 26 3.21 4.42 -11.11
C ALA A 26 4.52 4.84 -11.78
N ASP A 27 4.67 6.10 -12.17
CA ASP A 27 5.91 6.56 -12.81
C ASP A 27 7.02 6.90 -11.80
N SER A 28 6.65 7.23 -10.57
CA SER A 28 7.57 7.58 -9.49
C SER A 28 6.99 7.31 -8.09
N TYR A 29 7.82 7.41 -7.06
CA TYR A 29 7.34 7.43 -5.66
C TYR A 29 6.41 8.61 -5.39
N ALA A 30 6.64 9.77 -6.03
CA ALA A 30 5.84 10.97 -5.82
C ALA A 30 4.37 10.73 -6.20
N ASP A 31 4.13 10.06 -7.34
CA ASP A 31 2.77 9.75 -7.79
C ASP A 31 2.06 8.79 -6.82
N VAL A 32 2.78 7.78 -6.30
CA VAL A 32 2.23 6.85 -5.30
C VAL A 32 1.90 7.59 -4.00
N ILE A 33 2.81 8.42 -3.51
CA ILE A 33 2.63 9.17 -2.27
C ILE A 33 1.47 10.16 -2.40
N GLU A 34 1.39 10.90 -3.51
CA GLU A 34 0.30 11.85 -3.78
C GLU A 34 -1.07 11.16 -3.77
N TYR A 35 -1.21 10.02 -4.44
CA TYR A 35 -2.45 9.25 -4.44
C TYR A 35 -2.83 8.80 -3.02
N ILE A 36 -1.86 8.25 -2.27
CA ILE A 36 -2.09 7.74 -0.92
C ILE A 36 -2.45 8.87 0.05
N GLU A 37 -1.72 10.00 0.04
CA GLU A 37 -2.00 11.15 0.90
C GLU A 37 -3.33 11.82 0.54
N SER A 38 -3.68 11.91 -0.74
CA SER A 38 -4.99 12.40 -1.19
C SER A 38 -6.14 11.54 -0.70
N ASN A 39 -5.88 10.25 -0.42
CA ASN A 39 -6.84 9.32 0.18
C ASN A 39 -6.58 9.14 1.69
N ALA A 40 -6.03 10.16 2.35
CA ALA A 40 -5.74 10.18 3.78
C ALA A 40 -4.95 8.94 4.25
N GLY A 41 -3.96 8.50 3.48
CA GLY A 41 -3.10 7.35 3.77
C GLY A 41 -3.71 5.98 3.50
N TRP A 42 -4.92 5.89 2.94
CA TRP A 42 -5.60 4.64 2.63
C TRP A 42 -5.36 4.20 1.19
N TYR A 43 -5.18 2.90 1.01
CA TYR A 43 -5.25 2.25 -0.28
C TYR A 43 -6.50 1.38 -0.36
N THR A 44 -7.32 1.57 -1.40
CA THR A 44 -8.55 0.80 -1.65
C THR A 44 -8.33 -0.17 -2.80
N ALA A 45 -8.55 -1.46 -2.56
CA ALA A 45 -8.62 -2.52 -3.55
C ALA A 45 -10.06 -3.04 -3.69
N ASP A 46 -10.30 -3.90 -4.67
CA ASP A 46 -11.64 -4.43 -4.99
C ASP A 46 -12.34 -5.12 -3.81
N ASN A 47 -11.58 -5.69 -2.88
CA ASN A 47 -12.10 -6.48 -1.75
C ASN A 47 -11.85 -5.86 -0.38
N GLY A 48 -11.37 -4.61 -0.30
CA GLY A 48 -11.13 -3.93 0.97
C GLY A 48 -10.13 -2.79 0.89
N ALA A 49 -9.84 -2.19 2.04
CA ALA A 49 -8.89 -1.10 2.15
C ALA A 49 -7.90 -1.32 3.30
N PHE A 50 -6.70 -0.77 3.18
CA PHE A 50 -5.71 -0.77 4.26
C PHE A 50 -4.95 0.55 4.32
N LYS A 51 -4.54 0.93 5.53
CA LYS A 51 -3.66 2.09 5.75
C LYS A 51 -2.24 1.71 5.30
N VAL A 52 -1.68 2.44 4.37
CA VAL A 52 -0.31 2.20 3.88
C VAL A 52 0.68 2.68 4.93
N ALA A 53 1.62 1.81 5.30
CA ALA A 53 2.67 2.10 6.27
C ALA A 53 4.07 2.07 5.65
N TYR A 54 4.23 1.39 4.50
CA TYR A 54 5.51 1.29 3.81
C TYR A 54 5.31 1.09 2.30
N ILE A 55 6.19 1.72 1.49
CA ILE A 55 6.18 1.67 0.02
C ILE A 55 7.56 1.21 -0.43
N GLU A 56 7.60 0.22 -1.32
CA GLU A 56 8.83 -0.35 -1.89
C GLU A 56 8.75 -0.34 -3.42
N GLU A 57 9.71 0.30 -4.09
CA GLU A 57 9.93 0.11 -5.54
C GLU A 57 10.52 -1.27 -5.79
N VAL A 58 9.89 -2.05 -6.68
CA VAL A 58 10.37 -3.37 -7.10
C VAL A 58 11.24 -3.19 -8.33
N VAL A 59 12.54 -3.37 -8.16
CA VAL A 59 13.51 -3.45 -9.26
C VAL A 59 13.68 -4.93 -9.61
N GLU A 60 13.26 -5.34 -10.80
CA GLU A 60 13.47 -6.70 -11.32
C GLU A 60 14.90 -6.89 -11.85
#